data_AF-W4LE64-F1
#
_entry.id   AF-W4LE64-F1
#
_cell.length_a   1.000
_cell.length_b   1.000
_cell.length_c   1.000
_cell.angle_alpha   90.00
_cell.angle_beta   90.00
_cell.angle_gamma   90.00
#
_symmetry.space_group_name_H-M   'P 1'
#
loop_
_entity.id
_entity.type
_entity.pdbx_description
1 polymer ?
#
loop_
_entity_poly.entity_id
_entity_poly.type
_entity_poly.pdbx_seq_one_letter_code
_entity_poly.pdbx_strand_id
1 'polypeptide(L)'
;MGSLPTFFVGANMAMYRESLFQDVMATIEPLIEAEGAELLELQLKPQKGRWLVRVFVDTEDGISLEDCRQLSLEIGQVLDAEELIPSS
;
A
#
# COMPACT_ATOMS: atom_id res chain seq x y z
N MET A 1 -18.62 22.44 -21.24
CA MET A 1 -17.79 22.16 -20.05
C MET A 1 -18.72 21.97 -18.85
N GLY A 2 -19.28 20.77 -18.70
CA GLY A 2 -19.99 20.41 -17.47
C GLY A 2 -18.98 19.72 -16.57
N SER A 3 -18.65 20.30 -15.43
CA SER A 3 -17.91 19.57 -14.40
C SER A 3 -18.80 18.44 -13.89
N LEU A 4 -18.23 17.25 -13.74
CA LEU A 4 -18.94 16.14 -13.13
C LEU A 4 -19.36 16.52 -11.71
N PRO A 5 -20.60 16.22 -11.30
CA PRO A 5 -21.05 16.50 -9.94
C PRO A 5 -20.16 15.76 -8.94
N THR A 6 -19.73 16.44 -7.88
CA THR A 6 -18.79 15.94 -6.86
C THR A 6 -19.21 14.60 -6.25
N PHE A 7 -20.51 14.33 -6.19
CA PHE A 7 -21.07 13.05 -5.72
C PHE A 7 -20.68 11.84 -6.60
N PHE A 8 -20.55 12.01 -7.92
CA PHE A 8 -20.10 10.95 -8.83
C PHE A 8 -18.59 10.69 -8.74
N VAL A 9 -17.80 11.73 -8.45
CA VAL A 9 -16.34 11.61 -8.24
C VAL A 9 -16.04 10.93 -6.90
N GLY A 10 -16.80 11.25 -5.84
CA GLY A 10 -16.61 10.67 -4.52
C GLY A 10 -16.83 9.15 -4.46
N ALA A 11 -17.87 8.64 -5.13
CA ALA A 11 -18.15 7.21 -5.20
C ALA A 11 -17.09 6.43 -6.00
N ASN A 12 -16.66 6.97 -7.14
CA ASN A 12 -15.61 6.36 -7.96
C ASN A 12 -14.26 6.32 -7.20
N MET A 13 -13.95 7.39 -6.46
CA MET A 13 -12.74 7.45 -5.63
C MET A 13 -12.79 6.48 -4.44
N ALA A 14 -13.95 6.29 -3.80
CA ALA A 14 -14.11 5.32 -2.71
C ALA A 14 -13.87 3.88 -3.22
N MET A 15 -14.48 3.54 -4.36
CA MET A 15 -14.31 2.24 -5.01
C MET A 15 -12.86 2.01 -5.47
N TYR A 16 -12.24 3.01 -6.10
CA TYR A 16 -10.83 2.97 -6.50
C TYR A 16 -9.89 2.75 -5.31
N ARG A 17 -10.15 3.39 -4.17
CA ARG A 17 -9.33 3.21 -2.96
C ARG A 17 -9.48 1.82 -2.36
N GLU A 18 -10.67 1.24 -2.44
CA GLU A 18 -10.93 -0.12 -1.97
C GLU A 18 -10.23 -1.15 -2.87
N SER A 19 -10.36 -1.03 -4.20
CA SER A 19 -9.64 -1.92 -5.12
C SER A 19 -8.12 -1.78 -4.96
N LEU A 20 -7.61 -0.54 -4.92
CA LEU A 20 -6.19 -0.28 -4.71
C LEU A 20 -5.68 -0.89 -3.40
N PHE A 21 -6.47 -0.81 -2.33
CA PHE A 21 -6.11 -1.43 -1.06
C PHE A 21 -5.98 -2.95 -1.19
N GLN A 22 -6.94 -3.60 -1.84
CA GLN A 22 -6.92 -5.04 -2.06
C GLN A 22 -5.73 -5.46 -2.93
N ASP A 23 -5.47 -4.74 -4.01
CA ASP A 23 -4.37 -5.02 -4.92
C ASP A 23 -3.01 -4.88 -4.22
N VAL A 24 -2.81 -3.81 -3.44
CA VAL A 24 -1.60 -3.62 -2.64
C VAL A 24 -1.46 -4.71 -1.58
N MET A 25 -2.53 -5.02 -0.84
CA MET A 25 -2.50 -6.05 0.20
C MET A 25 -2.12 -7.43 -0.37
N ALA A 26 -2.81 -7.86 -1.43
CA ALA A 26 -2.56 -9.15 -2.09
C ALA A 26 -1.14 -9.25 -2.68
N THR A 27 -0.52 -8.11 -2.99
CA THR A 27 0.84 -8.05 -3.52
C THR A 27 1.89 -8.14 -2.41
N ILE A 28 1.71 -7.42 -1.30
CA ILE A 28 2.75 -7.28 -0.26
C ILE A 28 2.65 -8.34 0.84
N GLU A 29 1.46 -8.86 1.13
CA GLU A 29 1.24 -9.89 2.16
C GLU A 29 2.11 -11.13 1.94
N PRO A 30 2.15 -11.77 0.75
CA PRO A 30 3.00 -12.95 0.53
C PRO A 30 4.50 -12.64 0.62
N LEU A 31 4.92 -11.41 0.30
CA LEU A 31 6.31 -10.97 0.45
C LEU A 31 6.69 -10.87 1.93
N ILE A 32 5.82 -10.29 2.74
CA ILE A 32 6.02 -10.14 4.19
C ILE A 32 6.06 -11.53 4.86
N GLU A 33 5.15 -12.43 4.48
CA GLU A 33 5.12 -13.81 4.98
C GLU A 33 6.38 -14.60 4.58
N ALA A 34 6.91 -14.39 3.37
CA ALA A 34 8.13 -15.06 2.90
C ALA A 34 9.37 -14.68 3.73
N GLU A 35 9.40 -13.46 4.27
CA GLU A 35 10.45 -12.97 5.18
C GLU A 35 10.19 -13.37 6.65
N GLY A 36 9.15 -14.17 6.91
CA GLY A 36 8.82 -14.67 8.25
C GLY A 36 8.12 -13.65 9.15
N ALA A 37 7.57 -12.58 8.58
CA ALA A 37 6.80 -11.57 9.28
C ALA A 37 5.30 -11.72 9.00
N GLU A 38 4.48 -11.17 9.89
CA GLU A 38 3.02 -11.09 9.77
C GLU A 38 2.61 -9.65 9.42
N LEU A 39 1.71 -9.50 8.44
CA LEU A 39 1.07 -8.22 8.15
C LEU A 39 -0.08 -7.96 9.13
N LEU A 40 0.10 -7.01 10.05
CA LEU A 40 -0.94 -6.65 11.02
C LEU A 40 -1.93 -5.63 10.46
N GLU A 41 -1.42 -4.63 9.73
CA GLU A 41 -2.25 -3.57 9.19
C GLU A 41 -1.59 -2.91 7.97
N LEU A 42 -2.41 -2.59 6.97
CA LEU A 42 -2.06 -1.74 5.84
C LEU A 42 -2.86 -0.44 5.89
N GLN A 43 -2.20 0.69 5.62
CA GLN A 43 -2.87 1.98 5.46
C GLN A 43 -2.40 2.69 4.18
N LEU A 44 -3.36 3.05 3.32
CA LEU A 44 -3.13 3.88 2.14
C LEU A 44 -3.66 5.30 2.40
N LYS A 45 -2.75 6.26 2.51
CA LYS A 45 -3.08 7.67 2.79
C LYS A 45 -2.67 8.57 1.64
N PRO A 46 -3.62 9.26 0.96
CA PRO A 46 -3.25 10.30 0.01
C PRO A 46 -2.63 11.49 0.76
N GLN A 47 -1.49 11.95 0.30
CA GLN A 47 -0.84 13.20 0.69
C GLN A 47 -0.80 14.14 -0.52
N LYS A 48 -0.40 15.41 -0.31
CA LYS A 48 -0.30 16.40 -1.40
C LYS A 48 0.65 15.90 -2.49
N GLY A 49 0.09 15.39 -3.59
CA GLY A 49 0.81 14.91 -4.77
C GLY A 49 1.50 13.55 -4.62
N ARG A 50 1.25 12.79 -3.56
CA ARG A 50 1.86 11.46 -3.36
C ARG A 50 0.99 10.55 -2.50
N TRP A 51 1.23 9.26 -2.55
CA TRP A 51 0.65 8.30 -1.62
C TRP A 51 1.64 7.93 -0.52
N LEU A 52 1.13 7.75 0.70
CA LEU A 52 1.85 7.10 1.79
C LEU A 52 1.26 5.71 1.97
N VAL A 53 2.06 4.69 1.66
CA VAL A 53 1.82 3.29 2.04
C VAL A 53 2.46 3.09 3.40
N ARG A 54 1.66 2.72 4.40
CA ARG A 54 2.16 2.37 5.72
C ARG A 54 1.80 0.93 6.01
N VAL A 55 2.82 0.13 6.28
CA VAL A 55 2.73 -1.29 6.56
C VAL A 55 3.14 -1.48 8.01
N PHE A 56 2.30 -2.18 8.78
CA PHE A 56 2.59 -2.59 10.14
C PHE A 56 2.83 -4.09 10.13
N VAL A 57 4.01 -4.49 10.58
CA VAL A 57 4.44 -5.89 10.59
C VAL A 57 4.93 -6.26 11.97
N ASP A 58 4.84 -7.53 12.29
CA ASP A 58 5.42 -8.12 13.51
C ASP A 58 5.99 -9.51 13.21
N THR A 59 6.83 -10.01 14.10
CA THR A 59 7.45 -11.34 14.04
C THR A 59 7.48 -11.90 15.46
N GLU A 60 7.38 -13.23 15.63
CA GLU A 60 7.41 -13.84 16.98
C GLU A 60 8.67 -13.47 17.79
N ASP A 61 9.83 -13.36 17.14
CA ASP A 61 11.13 -13.07 17.77
C ASP A 61 11.47 -11.57 17.88
N GLY A 62 10.55 -10.71 17.41
CA GLY A 62 10.76 -9.27 17.28
C GLY A 62 11.52 -8.87 16.02
N ILE A 63 11.06 -7.79 15.37
CA ILE A 63 11.58 -7.32 14.08
C ILE A 63 12.69 -6.28 14.26
N SER A 64 13.82 -6.44 13.56
CA SER A 64 14.91 -5.47 13.60
C SER A 64 14.68 -4.29 12.65
N LEU A 65 15.45 -3.22 12.82
CA LEU A 65 15.43 -2.08 11.89
C LEU A 65 15.96 -2.46 10.50
N GLU A 66 16.88 -3.42 10.42
CA GLU A 66 17.43 -3.85 9.15
C GLU A 66 16.40 -4.68 8.36
N ASP A 67 15.64 -5.54 9.04
CA ASP A 67 14.55 -6.30 8.41
C ASP A 67 13.47 -5.34 7.89
N CYS A 68 13.09 -4.34 8.71
CA CYS A 68 12.19 -3.26 8.29
C CYS A 68 12.73 -2.52 7.04
N ARG A 69 14.05 -2.28 6.97
CA ARG A 69 14.68 -1.59 5.84
C ARG A 69 14.60 -2.45 4.58
N GLN A 70 14.87 -3.74 4.69
CA GLN A 70 14.85 -4.68 3.58
C GLN A 70 13.42 -4.86 3.04
N LEU A 71 12.45 -5.15 3.91
CA LEU A 71 11.03 -5.22 3.55
C LEU A 71 10.54 -3.94 2.87
N SER A 72 10.88 -2.77 3.41
CA SER A 72 10.49 -1.47 2.83
C SER A 72 11.03 -1.29 1.39
N LEU A 73 12.25 -1.74 1.13
CA LEU A 73 12.86 -1.66 -0.20
C LEU A 73 12.15 -2.61 -1.19
N GLU A 74 11.93 -3.85 -0.80
CA GLU A 74 11.32 -4.86 -1.66
C GLU A 74 9.85 -4.53 -1.97
N ILE A 75 9.08 -4.14 -0.95
CA ILE A 75 7.71 -3.65 -1.11
C ILE A 75 7.69 -2.48 -2.10
N GLY A 76 8.58 -1.50 -1.94
CA GLY A 76 8.67 -0.37 -2.86
C GLY A 76 8.92 -0.80 -4.31
N GLN A 77 9.87 -1.71 -4.52
CA GLN A 77 10.22 -2.21 -5.86
C GLN A 77 9.05 -2.94 -6.53
N VAL A 78 8.33 -3.78 -5.78
CA VAL A 78 7.19 -4.53 -6.33
C VAL A 78 6.03 -3.58 -6.63
N LEU A 79 5.72 -2.64 -5.74
CA LEU A 79 4.64 -1.67 -5.97
C LEU A 79 4.93 -0.75 -7.17
N ASP A 80 6.19 -0.38 -7.39
CA ASP A 80 6.61 0.38 -8.56
C ASP A 80 6.53 -0.47 -9.85
N ALA A 81 6.94 -1.74 -9.80
CA ALA A 81 6.91 -2.64 -10.95
C ALA A 81 5.49 -2.98 -11.43
N GLU A 82 4.54 -3.11 -10.51
CA GLU A 82 3.13 -3.38 -10.79
C GLU A 82 2.32 -2.10 -11.08
N GLU A 83 2.96 -0.92 -11.07
CA GLU A 83 2.33 0.40 -11.26
C GLU A 83 1.10 0.66 -10.36
N LEU A 84 1.05 0.04 -9.17
CA LEU A 84 -0.13 0.07 -8.29
C LEU A 84 -0.32 1.45 -7.65
N ILE A 85 0.78 2.10 -7.26
CA ILE A 85 0.75 3.41 -6.63
C ILE A 85 1.07 4.47 -7.69
N PRO A 86 0.22 5.49 -7.88
CA PRO A 86 0.55 6.61 -8.75
C PRO A 86 1.87 7.26 -8.29
N SER A 87 2.90 7.13 -9.13
CA SER A 87 4.16 7.82 -8.95
C SER A 87 3.94 9.33 -9.03
N SER A 88 4.58 10.09 -8.13
CA SER A 88 4.50 11.56 -8.04
C SER A 88 4.97 12.29 -9.29
#